data_AF-A0A2E2Z9F0-F1
#
_entry.id   AF-A0A2E2Z9F0-F1
#
_cell.length_a   1.000
_cell.length_b   1.000
_cell.length_c   1.000
_cell.angle_alpha   90.00
_cell.angle_beta   90.00
_cell.angle_gamma   90.00
#
_symmetry.space_group_name_H-M   'P 1'
#
loop_
_entity.id
_entity.type
_entity.pdbx_description
1 polymer ?
#
loop_
_entity_poly.entity_id
_entity_poly.type
_entity_poly.pdbx_seq_one_letter_code
_entity_poly.pdbx_strand_id
1 'polypeptide(L)'
;MVIINYNFLAQKLELVVIMYNHQNSRRDFLKKVCPTVAFAFFGLSFIEACSSSEESEIMENNENNQNNNETNDFGYSVNGSVFTIDLTNSNFSSLNNVGGWMNGFSIGLNMLLLRISSDHIQAYSNSCPHNGTRNQWSLQSGNIFRCNNHGYTYNSQCNNSNSLPCYSTNIDGNNLIVAT
;
A
#
# COMPACT_ATOMS: atom_id res chain seq x y z
N MET A 1 -8.11 4.24 62.24
CA MET A 1 -9.12 5.10 61.61
C MET A 1 -8.67 5.38 60.19
N VAL A 2 -9.11 4.58 59.22
CA VAL A 2 -8.80 4.78 57.80
C VAL A 2 -9.90 5.69 57.26
N ILE A 3 -9.56 6.95 57.00
CA ILE A 3 -10.48 7.89 56.37
C ILE A 3 -10.53 7.51 54.88
N ILE A 4 -11.46 6.63 54.52
CA ILE A 4 -11.79 6.36 53.12
C ILE A 4 -12.48 7.63 52.61
N ASN A 5 -11.79 8.34 51.71
CA ASN A 5 -12.28 9.58 51.13
C ASN A 5 -13.48 9.26 50.22
N TYR A 6 -14.70 9.52 50.70
CA TYR A 6 -15.96 9.20 50.01
C TYR A 6 -16.05 9.82 48.60
N ASN A 7 -15.29 10.88 48.32
CA ASN A 7 -15.21 11.50 46.99
C ASN A 7 -14.56 10.60 45.93
N PHE A 8 -13.67 9.69 46.32
CA PHE A 8 -12.98 8.79 45.37
C PHE A 8 -13.87 7.63 44.91
N LEU A 9 -14.78 7.17 45.76
CA LEU A 9 -15.73 6.10 45.45
C LEU A 9 -16.90 6.61 44.60
N ALA A 10 -17.37 7.84 44.83
CA ALA A 10 -18.42 8.46 44.01
C ALA A 10 -17.98 8.67 42.56
N GLN A 11 -16.76 9.15 42.34
CA GLN A 11 -16.21 9.38 41.00
C GLN A 11 -15.97 8.08 40.22
N LYS A 12 -15.67 6.98 40.93
CA LYS A 12 -15.46 5.66 40.32
C LYS A 12 -16.77 5.02 39.88
N LEU A 13 -17.88 5.31 40.56
CA LEU A 13 -19.21 4.79 40.22
C LEU A 13 -19.81 5.52 39.00
N GLU A 14 -19.62 6.83 38.88
CA GLU A 14 -20.06 7.59 37.70
C GLU A 14 -19.36 7.13 36.41
N LEU A 15 -18.06 6.79 36.47
CA LEU A 15 -17.32 6.32 35.29
C LEU A 15 -17.85 4.99 34.74
N VAL A 16 -18.22 4.05 35.63
CA VAL A 16 -18.78 2.76 35.23
C VAL A 16 -20.16 2.93 34.59
N VAL A 17 -20.98 3.87 35.11
CA VAL A 17 -22.29 4.19 34.53
C VAL A 17 -22.16 4.84 33.15
N ILE A 18 -21.13 5.66 32.91
CA ILE A 18 -20.86 6.27 31.58
C ILE A 18 -20.40 5.21 30.58
N MET A 19 -19.56 4.25 30.99
CA MET A 19 -19.13 3.14 30.12
C MET A 19 -20.28 2.20 29.76
N TYR A 20 -21.22 1.96 30.68
CA TYR A 20 -22.30 0.99 30.45
C TYR A 20 -23.48 1.57 29.64
N ASN A 21 -23.65 2.90 29.59
CA ASN A 21 -24.81 3.55 28.96
C ASN A 21 -24.57 4.15 27.57
N HIS A 22 -23.36 4.10 27.00
CA HIS A 22 -23.11 4.74 25.70
C HIS A 22 -22.94 3.74 24.55
N GLN A 23 -24.07 3.36 23.96
CA GLN A 23 -24.15 2.53 22.77
C GLN A 23 -23.93 3.32 21.46
N ASN A 24 -23.12 4.37 21.44
CA ASN A 24 -22.92 5.21 20.25
C ASN A 24 -21.45 5.56 19.97
N SER A 25 -21.10 5.35 18.70
CA SER A 25 -19.82 5.49 17.97
C SER A 25 -18.53 5.93 18.71
N ARG A 26 -17.41 5.27 18.35
CA ARG A 26 -16.01 5.60 18.74
C ARG A 26 -15.66 7.10 18.63
N ARG A 27 -16.38 7.85 17.80
CA ARG A 27 -16.19 9.29 17.57
C ARG A 27 -16.65 10.17 18.72
N ASP A 28 -17.65 9.76 19.50
CA ASP A 28 -18.16 10.58 20.60
C ASP A 28 -17.36 10.39 21.90
N PHE A 29 -16.68 9.26 22.05
CA PHE A 29 -15.65 9.10 23.09
C PHE A 29 -14.49 10.07 22.88
N LEU A 30 -13.95 10.15 21.66
CA LEU A 30 -12.82 11.02 21.31
C LEU A 30 -13.12 12.53 21.43
N LYS A 31 -14.40 12.92 21.45
CA LYS A 31 -14.80 14.32 21.69
C LYS A 31 -14.84 14.71 23.16
N LYS A 32 -14.90 13.73 24.07
CA LYS A 32 -15.04 13.97 25.52
C LYS A 32 -13.75 13.78 26.31
N VAL A 33 -12.73 13.13 25.74
CA VAL A 33 -11.40 13.04 26.37
C VAL A 33 -10.51 14.19 25.91
N CYS A 34 -10.04 15.00 26.86
CA CYS A 34 -9.01 15.99 26.60
C CYS A 34 -7.73 15.24 26.17
N PRO A 35 -7.05 15.62 25.07
CA PRO A 35 -5.92 14.87 24.52
C PRO A 35 -4.84 14.53 25.56
N THR A 36 -4.56 15.46 26.48
CA THR A 36 -3.58 15.33 27.55
C THR A 36 -3.84 14.13 28.48
N VAL A 37 -5.10 13.74 28.69
CA VAL A 37 -5.46 12.61 29.58
C VAL A 37 -5.31 11.27 28.85
N ALA A 38 -5.50 11.24 27.54
CA ALA A 38 -5.37 10.00 26.75
C ALA A 38 -3.90 9.56 26.60
N PHE A 39 -2.96 10.50 26.54
CA PHE A 39 -1.52 10.20 26.42
C PHE A 39 -0.89 9.62 27.69
N ALA A 40 -1.48 9.82 28.87
CA ALA A 40 -0.94 9.29 30.12
C ALA A 40 -1.20 7.78 30.33
N PHE A 41 -2.16 7.18 29.62
CA PHE A 41 -2.52 5.76 29.76
C PHE A 41 -1.89 4.83 28.73
N PHE A 42 -1.39 5.35 27.60
CA PHE A 42 -0.65 4.58 26.59
C PHE A 42 0.81 4.96 26.65
N GLY A 43 1.53 4.54 27.70
CA GLY A 43 2.95 4.82 27.94
C GLY A 43 3.84 4.60 26.71
N LEU A 44 3.90 5.61 25.86
CA LEU A 44 4.61 5.65 24.60
C LEU A 44 5.48 6.90 24.68
N SER A 45 6.79 6.66 24.62
CA SER A 45 7.81 7.68 24.46
C SER A 45 7.43 8.65 23.35
N PHE A 46 7.63 9.93 23.59
CA PHE A 46 7.48 11.00 22.62
C PHE A 46 8.17 10.61 21.30
N ILE A 47 7.38 10.29 20.26
CA ILE A 47 7.87 10.33 18.88
C ILE A 47 7.48 11.69 18.35
N GLU A 48 8.46 12.58 18.39
CA GLU A 48 8.47 13.87 17.72
C GLU A 48 8.67 13.64 16.22
N ALA A 49 7.63 13.87 15.43
CA ALA A 49 7.74 13.95 13.98
C ALA A 49 6.69 14.94 13.45
N CYS A 50 6.90 16.22 13.78
CA CYS A 50 6.39 17.33 12.98
C CYS A 50 7.61 18.01 12.37
N SER A 51 7.89 17.74 11.09
CA SER A 51 8.71 18.66 10.31
C SER A 51 7.77 19.51 9.47
N SER A 52 7.49 20.72 9.96
CA SER A 52 7.07 21.85 9.14
C SER A 52 8.19 22.88 9.21
N SER A 53 8.77 23.12 8.04
CA SER A 53 9.93 23.91 7.66
C SER A 53 9.95 25.36 8.16
N GLU A 54 11.12 25.85 8.61
CA GLU A 54 11.58 27.25 8.50
C GLU A 54 13.10 27.37 8.79
N GLU A 55 13.86 27.58 7.69
CA GLU A 55 15.11 28.31 7.41
C GLU A 55 16.38 28.37 8.32
N SER A 56 17.54 28.23 7.64
CA SER A 56 18.97 28.52 7.97
C SER A 56 19.69 27.51 8.91
N GLU A 57 20.89 26.95 8.64
CA GLU A 57 21.96 27.15 7.65
C GLU A 57 22.74 25.83 7.46
N ILE A 58 23.08 25.52 6.20
CA ILE A 58 24.18 24.69 5.65
C ILE A 58 24.78 23.57 6.52
N MET A 59 24.49 22.31 6.15
CA MET A 59 25.53 21.34 5.77
C MET A 59 24.99 20.33 4.75
N GLU A 60 25.68 20.31 3.62
CA GLU A 60 25.54 19.47 2.45
C GLU A 60 25.61 17.98 2.80
N ASN A 61 24.58 17.22 2.39
CA ASN A 61 24.72 15.83 1.98
C ASN A 61 23.68 15.54 0.90
N ASN A 62 24.18 15.34 -0.31
CA ASN A 62 23.42 14.97 -1.50
C ASN A 62 22.72 13.62 -1.30
N GLU A 63 21.42 13.64 -1.03
CA GLU A 63 20.52 12.56 -1.41
C GLU A 63 19.41 13.17 -2.27
N ASN A 64 19.53 12.93 -3.59
CA ASN A 64 18.62 13.42 -4.61
C ASN A 64 17.20 12.90 -4.35
N ASN A 65 16.41 13.70 -3.64
CA ASN A 65 14.97 13.54 -3.56
C ASN A 65 14.36 14.10 -4.86
N GLN A 66 14.56 13.36 -5.95
CA GLN A 66 14.01 13.70 -7.26
C GLN A 66 12.53 13.33 -7.27
N ASN A 67 11.68 14.29 -6.92
CA ASN A 67 10.27 14.31 -7.32
C ASN A 67 10.20 14.51 -8.84
N ASN A 68 10.63 13.51 -9.60
CA ASN A 68 10.52 13.54 -11.05
C ASN A 68 9.23 12.84 -11.47
N ASN A 69 8.20 13.65 -11.69
CA ASN A 69 7.12 13.32 -12.62
C ASN A 69 7.62 13.34 -14.08
N GLU A 70 8.82 12.82 -14.34
CA GLU A 70 9.33 12.60 -15.68
C GLU A 70 9.19 11.12 -15.97
N THR A 71 8.40 10.80 -17.00
CA THR A 71 8.35 9.46 -17.57
C THR A 71 9.76 9.07 -17.95
N ASN A 72 10.28 7.99 -17.38
CA ASN A 72 11.58 7.48 -17.75
C ASN A 72 11.55 7.00 -19.21
N ASP A 73 12.72 6.80 -19.82
CA ASP A 73 12.84 6.26 -21.19
C ASP A 73 12.14 4.88 -21.35
N PHE A 74 11.82 4.23 -20.24
CA PHE A 74 11.08 2.97 -20.19
C PHE A 74 9.56 3.11 -20.29
N GLY A 75 9.01 4.32 -20.28
CA GLY A 75 7.58 4.56 -20.47
C GLY A 75 6.73 4.49 -19.20
N TYR A 76 7.32 4.74 -18.02
CA TYR A 76 6.55 4.89 -16.78
C TYR A 76 7.15 5.95 -15.85
N SER A 77 6.34 6.44 -14.94
CA SER A 77 6.77 7.29 -13.82
C SER A 77 6.27 6.71 -12.50
N VAL A 78 6.90 7.12 -11.40
CA VAL A 78 6.59 6.63 -10.05
C VAL A 78 6.44 7.82 -9.11
N ASN A 79 5.33 7.85 -8.38
CA ASN A 79 5.08 8.82 -7.31
C ASN A 79 4.63 8.06 -6.05
N GLY A 80 5.56 7.89 -5.11
CA GLY A 80 5.36 7.03 -3.95
C GLY A 80 5.06 5.58 -4.36
N SER A 81 3.90 5.06 -3.95
CA SER A 81 3.42 3.71 -4.30
C SER A 81 2.54 3.66 -5.56
N VAL A 82 2.48 4.75 -6.32
CA VAL A 82 1.67 4.85 -7.54
C VAL A 82 2.58 4.89 -8.77
N PHE A 83 2.34 3.96 -9.68
CA PHE A 83 3.00 3.89 -10.98
C PHE A 83 2.04 4.39 -12.05
N THR A 84 2.52 5.25 -12.93
CA THR A 84 1.80 5.68 -14.13
C THR A 84 2.55 5.15 -15.34
N ILE A 85 1.94 4.19 -16.04
CA ILE A 85 2.53 3.49 -17.18
C ILE A 85 1.89 4.01 -18.46
N ASP A 86 2.68 4.52 -19.40
CA ASP A 86 2.22 4.91 -20.73
C ASP A 86 2.07 3.66 -21.62
N LEU A 87 0.83 3.26 -21.89
CA LEU A 87 0.52 2.09 -22.70
C LEU A 87 0.84 2.29 -24.19
N THR A 88 1.14 3.51 -24.64
CA THR A 88 1.58 3.77 -26.02
C THR A 88 3.08 3.54 -26.21
N ASN A 89 3.85 3.45 -25.12
CA ASN A 89 5.27 3.15 -25.19
C ASN A 89 5.51 1.68 -25.65
N SER A 90 6.51 1.49 -26.51
CA SER A 90 6.81 0.19 -27.14
C SER A 90 7.16 -0.92 -26.15
N ASN A 91 7.68 -0.58 -24.97
CA ASN A 91 7.96 -1.55 -23.91
C ASN A 91 6.70 -2.27 -23.41
N PHE A 92 5.52 -1.64 -23.55
CA PHE A 92 4.24 -2.20 -23.12
C PHE A 92 3.39 -2.74 -24.27
N SER A 93 3.94 -2.83 -25.48
CA SER A 93 3.23 -3.33 -26.68
C SER A 93 2.64 -4.73 -26.54
N SER A 94 3.23 -5.57 -25.68
CA SER A 94 2.69 -6.88 -25.32
C SER A 94 1.29 -6.81 -24.70
N LEU A 95 0.91 -5.67 -24.12
CA LEU A 95 -0.38 -5.42 -23.48
C LEU A 95 -1.40 -4.81 -24.45
N ASN A 96 -1.11 -4.69 -25.75
CA ASN A 96 -2.05 -4.10 -26.72
C ASN A 96 -3.30 -4.95 -26.96
N ASN A 97 -3.22 -6.26 -26.72
CA ASN A 97 -4.31 -7.20 -26.97
C ASN A 97 -4.69 -7.96 -25.70
N VAL A 98 -5.96 -8.36 -25.60
CA VAL A 98 -6.44 -9.23 -24.51
C VAL A 98 -5.67 -10.55 -24.50
N GLY A 99 -5.25 -10.99 -23.32
CA GLY A 99 -4.35 -12.14 -23.12
C GLY A 99 -2.87 -11.78 -23.22
N GLY A 100 -2.55 -10.56 -23.66
CA GLY A 100 -1.20 -10.02 -23.64
C GLY A 100 -0.66 -9.86 -22.22
N TRP A 101 0.62 -10.20 -22.01
CA TRP A 101 1.25 -10.13 -20.69
C TRP A 101 2.74 -9.80 -20.79
N MET A 102 3.30 -9.32 -19.69
CA MET A 102 4.75 -9.12 -19.56
C MET A 102 5.22 -9.19 -18.11
N ASN A 103 6.52 -9.40 -17.95
CA ASN A 103 7.25 -9.16 -16.71
C ASN A 103 8.06 -7.87 -16.85
N GLY A 104 7.73 -6.85 -16.06
CA GLY A 104 8.40 -5.55 -16.11
C GLY A 104 9.83 -5.54 -15.54
N PHE A 105 10.30 -6.66 -15.00
CA PHE A 105 11.57 -6.70 -14.25
C PHE A 105 12.77 -6.18 -15.06
N SER A 106 12.84 -6.45 -16.36
CA SER A 106 13.94 -6.01 -17.23
C SER A 106 13.98 -4.50 -17.46
N ILE A 107 12.90 -3.78 -17.18
CA ILE A 107 12.78 -2.32 -17.32
C ILE A 107 12.66 -1.63 -15.95
N GLY A 108 13.03 -2.32 -14.86
CA GLY A 108 12.99 -1.78 -13.49
C GLY A 108 11.61 -1.82 -12.83
N LEU A 109 10.61 -2.42 -13.47
CA LEU A 109 9.24 -2.48 -12.97
C LEU A 109 8.98 -3.83 -12.29
N ASN A 110 8.88 -3.84 -10.96
CA ASN A 110 8.79 -5.07 -10.14
C ASN A 110 7.38 -5.71 -10.11
N MET A 111 6.75 -5.87 -11.28
CA MET A 111 5.41 -6.43 -11.40
C MET A 111 5.22 -7.23 -12.71
N LEU A 112 4.29 -8.17 -12.66
CA LEU A 112 3.72 -8.82 -13.82
C LEU A 112 2.47 -8.04 -14.24
N LEU A 113 2.25 -7.90 -15.54
CA LEU A 113 1.08 -7.24 -16.12
C LEU A 113 0.36 -8.23 -17.03
N LEU A 114 -0.96 -8.31 -16.94
CA LEU A 114 -1.81 -9.15 -17.80
C LEU A 114 -3.05 -8.35 -18.22
N ARG A 115 -3.27 -8.21 -19.53
CA ARG A 115 -4.50 -7.64 -20.06
C ARG A 115 -5.62 -8.68 -20.06
N ILE A 116 -6.54 -8.59 -19.10
CA ILE A 116 -7.61 -9.58 -18.94
C ILE A 116 -8.89 -9.22 -19.71
N SER A 117 -9.10 -7.94 -20.04
CA SER A 117 -10.18 -7.47 -20.91
C SER A 117 -9.72 -6.27 -21.75
N SER A 118 -10.60 -5.76 -22.61
CA SER A 118 -10.32 -4.57 -23.43
C SER A 118 -10.04 -3.32 -22.59
N ASP A 119 -10.64 -3.23 -21.40
CA ASP A 119 -10.65 -2.08 -20.49
C ASP A 119 -9.95 -2.35 -19.15
N HIS A 120 -9.34 -3.52 -18.97
CA HIS A 120 -8.69 -3.86 -17.72
C HIS A 120 -7.39 -4.63 -17.92
N ILE A 121 -6.32 -4.08 -17.33
CA ILE A 121 -5.01 -4.72 -17.15
C ILE A 121 -4.82 -4.92 -15.66
N GLN A 122 -4.62 -6.16 -15.25
CA GLN A 122 -4.31 -6.50 -13.87
C GLN A 122 -2.79 -6.54 -13.68
N ALA A 123 -2.33 -5.94 -12.58
CA ALA A 123 -0.94 -6.00 -12.14
C ALA A 123 -0.78 -6.94 -10.94
N TYR A 124 0.33 -7.67 -10.89
CA TYR A 124 0.65 -8.64 -9.85
C TYR A 124 2.08 -8.43 -9.37
N SER A 125 2.37 -8.82 -8.13
CA SER A 125 3.75 -8.97 -7.68
C SER A 125 4.47 -9.98 -8.59
N ASN A 126 5.65 -9.60 -9.09
CA ASN A 126 6.51 -10.54 -9.80
C ASN A 126 7.38 -11.38 -8.87
N SER A 127 7.28 -11.22 -7.54
CA SER A 127 8.02 -12.02 -6.59
C SER A 127 7.36 -13.39 -6.44
N CYS A 128 8.05 -14.45 -6.89
CA CYS A 128 7.56 -15.82 -6.81
C CYS A 128 7.33 -16.21 -5.34
N PRO A 129 6.09 -16.53 -4.90
CA PRO A 129 5.79 -16.77 -3.48
C PRO A 129 6.66 -17.83 -2.79
N HIS A 130 7.18 -18.80 -3.54
CA HIS A 130 8.03 -19.86 -3.00
C HIS A 130 9.42 -19.39 -2.56
N ASN A 131 10.11 -18.52 -3.30
CA ASN A 131 11.50 -18.14 -3.01
C ASN A 131 11.90 -16.71 -3.43
N GLY A 132 10.95 -15.91 -3.89
CA GLY A 132 11.18 -14.53 -4.30
C GLY A 132 11.78 -14.33 -5.69
N THR A 133 12.05 -15.37 -6.49
CA THR A 133 12.53 -15.21 -7.88
C THR A 133 11.61 -14.26 -8.68
N ARG A 134 12.19 -13.27 -9.37
CA ARG A 134 11.42 -12.21 -10.06
C ARG A 134 11.45 -12.27 -11.59
N ASN A 135 12.44 -12.91 -12.18
CA ASN A 135 12.75 -12.82 -13.60
C ASN A 135 12.46 -14.10 -14.40
N GLN A 136 11.83 -15.10 -13.78
CA GLN A 136 11.60 -16.42 -14.40
C GLN A 136 10.11 -16.75 -14.40
N TRP A 137 9.36 -16.12 -15.32
CA TRP A 137 7.92 -16.28 -15.44
C TRP A 137 7.50 -16.74 -16.83
N SER A 138 6.41 -17.50 -16.91
CA SER A 138 5.68 -17.78 -18.14
C SER A 138 4.18 -17.76 -17.85
N LEU A 139 3.37 -17.35 -18.83
CA LEU A 139 1.92 -17.48 -18.77
C LEU A 139 1.49 -18.78 -19.44
N GLN A 140 0.74 -19.60 -18.70
CA GLN A 140 0.14 -20.85 -19.16
C GLN A 140 -1.33 -20.62 -19.53
N SER A 141 -1.97 -21.62 -20.14
CA SER A 141 -3.40 -21.56 -20.46
C SER A 141 -4.26 -21.27 -19.22
N GLY A 142 -5.37 -20.57 -19.41
CA GLY A 142 -6.26 -20.18 -18.31
C GLY A 142 -5.72 -19.07 -17.41
N ASN A 143 -4.80 -18.23 -17.92
CA ASN A 143 -4.18 -17.13 -17.18
C ASN A 143 -3.45 -17.59 -15.90
N ILE A 144 -2.68 -18.67 -16.01
CA ILE A 144 -1.92 -19.23 -14.88
C ILE A 144 -0.46 -18.83 -15.04
N PHE A 145 0.09 -18.12 -14.05
CA PHE A 145 1.50 -17.77 -14.03
C PHE A 145 2.34 -18.93 -13.50
N ARG A 146 3.33 -19.36 -14.25
CA ARG A 146 4.32 -20.36 -13.84
C ARG A 146 5.66 -19.70 -13.55
N CYS A 147 6.14 -19.88 -12.32
CA CYS A 147 7.48 -19.52 -11.89
C CYS A 147 8.46 -20.61 -12.34
N ASN A 148 9.29 -20.32 -13.34
CA ASN A 148 10.13 -21.33 -14.01
C ASN A 148 11.32 -21.82 -13.17
N ASN A 149 11.61 -21.19 -12.03
CA ASN A 149 12.70 -21.64 -11.15
C ASN A 149 12.46 -23.05 -10.58
N HIS A 150 11.25 -23.33 -10.10
CA HIS A 150 10.85 -24.64 -9.56
C HIS A 150 9.53 -25.16 -10.14
N GLY A 151 8.93 -24.43 -11.09
CA GLY A 151 7.73 -24.85 -11.81
C GLY A 151 6.40 -24.62 -11.09
N TYR A 152 6.37 -23.94 -9.94
CA TYR A 152 5.14 -23.61 -9.23
C TYR A 152 4.23 -22.70 -10.06
N THR A 153 2.92 -22.95 -9.95
CA THR A 153 1.89 -22.22 -10.68
C THR A 153 0.97 -21.47 -9.73
N TYR A 154 0.62 -20.26 -10.14
CA TYR A 154 -0.22 -19.34 -9.39
C TYR A 154 -1.31 -18.84 -10.32
N ASN A 155 -2.55 -18.83 -9.82
CA ASN A 155 -3.65 -18.28 -10.60
C ASN A 155 -3.64 -16.74 -10.55
N SER A 156 -4.40 -16.11 -11.45
CA SER A 156 -4.46 -14.66 -11.61
C SER A 156 -5.72 -14.01 -11.01
N GLN A 157 -6.38 -14.64 -10.03
CA GLN A 157 -7.71 -14.20 -9.52
C GLN A 157 -7.63 -13.30 -8.27
N CYS A 158 -6.44 -13.01 -7.74
CA CYS A 158 -6.17 -12.04 -6.65
C CYS A 158 -6.74 -12.34 -5.26
N ASN A 159 -7.63 -13.32 -5.10
CA ASN A 159 -8.48 -13.46 -3.90
C ASN A 159 -8.44 -14.86 -3.28
N ASN A 160 -7.52 -15.71 -3.71
CA ASN A 160 -7.41 -17.11 -3.33
C ASN A 160 -5.97 -17.46 -2.91
N SER A 161 -5.82 -18.45 -2.04
CA SER A 161 -4.53 -18.80 -1.41
C SER A 161 -3.41 -19.19 -2.38
N ASN A 162 -3.75 -19.63 -3.60
CA ASN A 162 -2.79 -19.95 -4.66
C ASN A 162 -2.70 -18.85 -5.74
N SER A 163 -3.11 -17.62 -5.44
CA SER A 163 -2.96 -16.48 -6.36
C SER A 163 -1.72 -15.67 -6.08
N LEU A 164 -1.23 -14.97 -7.11
CA LEU A 164 -0.25 -13.93 -6.90
C LEU A 164 -0.91 -12.72 -6.21
N PRO A 165 -0.21 -12.06 -5.27
CA PRO A 165 -0.66 -10.77 -4.75
C PRO A 165 -0.87 -9.79 -5.91
N CYS A 166 -2.03 -9.15 -5.92
CA CYS A 166 -2.42 -8.19 -6.95
C CYS A 166 -2.28 -6.76 -6.45
N TYR A 167 -2.05 -5.86 -7.39
CA TYR A 167 -2.08 -4.41 -7.17
C TYR A 167 -3.36 -3.82 -7.76
N SER A 168 -3.80 -2.70 -7.22
CA SER A 168 -4.99 -2.01 -7.76
C SER A 168 -4.61 -1.33 -9.07
N THR A 169 -5.45 -1.43 -10.09
CA THR A 169 -5.19 -0.83 -11.40
C THR A 169 -6.38 -0.03 -11.92
N ASN A 170 -6.09 1.01 -12.69
CA ASN A 170 -7.09 1.78 -13.43
C ASN A 170 -6.51 2.22 -14.78
N ILE A 171 -7.26 2.07 -15.87
CA ILE A 171 -6.88 2.65 -17.16
C ILE A 171 -7.50 4.05 -17.25
N ASP A 172 -6.65 5.05 -17.47
CA ASP A 172 -7.04 6.44 -17.68
C ASP A 172 -6.44 6.95 -19.00
N GLY A 173 -7.28 6.95 -20.04
CA GLY A 173 -6.84 7.24 -21.41
C GLY A 173 -5.77 6.24 -21.88
N ASN A 174 -4.56 6.76 -22.14
CA ASN A 174 -3.40 5.96 -22.56
C ASN A 174 -2.58 5.44 -21.38
N ASN A 175 -2.93 5.80 -20.14
CA ASN A 175 -2.15 5.44 -18.98
C ASN A 175 -2.78 4.27 -18.22
N LEU A 176 -1.94 3.37 -17.74
CA LEU A 176 -2.28 2.42 -16.69
C LEU A 176 -1.74 2.93 -15.37
N ILE A 177 -2.64 3.23 -14.45
CA ILE A 177 -2.31 3.61 -13.08
C ILE A 177 -2.28 2.34 -12.24
N VAL A 178 -1.18 2.09 -11.53
CA VAL A 178 -1.02 0.95 -10.62
C VAL A 178 -0.69 1.44 -9.22
N ALA A 179 -1.48 1.06 -8.22
CA ALA A 179 -1.23 1.34 -6.82
C ALA A 179 -0.84 0.04 -6.09
N THR A 180 0.38 0.01 -5.54
CA THR A 180 0.98 -1.15 -4.87
C THR A 180 0.87 -1.10 -3.36
#